data_AF-A0A7S1C521-F1
#
_entry.id   AF-A0A7S1C521-F1
#
_cell.length_a   1.000
_cell.length_b   1.000
_cell.length_c   1.000
_cell.angle_alpha   90.00
_cell.angle_beta   90.00
_cell.angle_gamma   90.00
#
_symmetry.space_group_name_H-M   'P 1'
#
loop_
_entity.id
_entity.type
_entity.pdbx_description
1 polymer ?
#
loop_
_entity_poly.entity_id
_entity_poly.type
_entity_poly.pdbx_seq_one_letter_code
_entity_poly.pdbx_strand_id
1 'polypeptide(L)'
;HGFDFPVPMSRRHHCDFSYSGLKTAIGYVAAGADFTDRAVAADVAASFQRVATEHLADRVARALRWCAQESLMRPHEPPVSTLVVCGGVAANAHIRARLQQEADEAGVRAAFPPLRYCTDNGVMIAWAAVERIRAGLPPTDLESADFAPRWPLGDAQPMGKKRLEALKLQRAEEAAAEAEAEPAAAAAAGPR
;
A
#
# COMPACT_ATOMS: atom_id res chain seq x y z
N HIS A 1 19.21 -2.97 22.11
CA HIS A 1 17.82 -3.42 21.92
C HIS A 1 17.51 -4.40 23.06
N GLY A 2 16.69 -3.99 24.03
CA GLY A 2 16.37 -4.79 25.22
C GLY A 2 15.06 -5.60 25.16
N PHE A 3 14.21 -5.39 24.14
CA PHE A 3 12.90 -6.05 24.03
C PHE A 3 12.76 -6.89 22.76
N ASP A 4 12.18 -8.08 22.91
CA ASP A 4 11.92 -9.01 21.82
C ASP A 4 10.46 -8.88 21.35
N PHE A 5 10.22 -7.95 20.42
CA PHE A 5 8.92 -7.82 19.78
C PHE A 5 8.80 -8.76 18.58
N PRO A 6 7.63 -9.38 18.36
CA PRO A 6 7.44 -10.27 17.23
C PRO A 6 7.46 -9.49 15.91
N VAL A 7 8.18 -9.99 14.91
CA VAL A 7 8.11 -9.47 13.54
C VAL A 7 6.75 -9.81 12.93
N PRO A 8 5.93 -8.82 12.56
CA PRO A 8 4.62 -9.05 11.96
C PRO A 8 4.69 -9.89 10.70
N MET A 9 3.64 -10.70 10.46
CA MET A 9 3.39 -11.36 9.17
C MET A 9 4.53 -12.25 8.61
N SER A 10 5.52 -12.63 9.41
CA SER A 10 6.71 -13.39 8.97
C SER A 10 6.39 -14.69 8.20
N ARG A 11 5.25 -15.33 8.50
CA ARG A 11 4.78 -16.56 7.84
C ARG A 11 3.87 -16.32 6.63
N ARG A 12 3.55 -15.07 6.27
CA ARG A 12 2.65 -14.73 5.16
C ARG A 12 3.43 -14.58 3.86
N HIS A 13 2.91 -15.16 2.79
CA HIS A 13 3.55 -15.16 1.47
C HIS A 13 3.31 -13.87 0.66
N HIS A 14 2.34 -13.03 1.04
CA HIS A 14 2.04 -11.78 0.36
C HIS A 14 2.90 -10.60 0.84
N CYS A 15 2.95 -9.51 0.08
CA CYS A 15 3.79 -8.34 0.34
C CYS A 15 3.12 -7.26 1.21
N ASP A 16 1.93 -7.53 1.77
CA ASP A 16 1.22 -6.54 2.58
C ASP A 16 1.93 -6.24 3.89
N PHE A 17 1.75 -5.01 4.38
CA PHE A 17 2.31 -4.56 5.65
C PHE A 17 1.29 -4.63 6.78
N SER A 18 1.75 -4.91 8.01
CA SER A 18 0.96 -4.70 9.23
C SER A 18 1.87 -4.31 10.38
N TYR A 19 1.48 -3.24 11.08
CA TYR A 19 2.18 -2.74 12.28
C TYR A 19 1.26 -2.74 13.52
N SER A 20 0.01 -3.18 13.39
CA SER A 20 -0.97 -3.12 14.48
C SER A 20 -0.58 -4.02 15.66
N GLY A 21 -0.13 -5.25 15.38
CA GLY A 21 0.36 -6.16 16.41
C GLY A 21 1.59 -5.62 17.14
N LEU A 22 2.51 -4.99 16.41
CA LEU A 22 3.70 -4.35 16.99
C LEU A 22 3.32 -3.18 17.90
N LYS A 23 2.37 -2.33 17.46
CA LYS A 23 1.83 -1.24 18.29
C LYS A 23 1.24 -1.77 19.60
N THR A 24 0.46 -2.85 19.53
CA THR A 24 -0.15 -3.47 20.71
C THR A 24 0.91 -4.02 21.66
N ALA A 25 1.90 -4.75 21.14
CA ALA A 25 3.00 -5.29 21.95
C ALA A 25 3.80 -4.20 22.67
N ILE A 26 4.07 -3.08 21.98
CA ILE A 26 4.71 -1.91 22.57
C ILE A 26 3.83 -1.27 23.62
N GLY A 27 2.51 -1.20 23.39
CA GLY A 27 1.55 -0.69 24.37
C GLY A 27 1.61 -1.46 25.70
N TYR A 28 1.74 -2.79 25.66
CA TYR A 28 1.90 -3.59 26.87
C TYR A 28 3.20 -3.32 27.62
N VAL A 29 4.32 -3.20 26.90
CA VAL A 29 5.62 -2.86 27.50
C VAL A 29 5.57 -1.45 28.10
N ALA A 30 5.02 -0.49 27.36
CA ALA A 30 4.93 0.90 27.78
C ALA A 30 4.06 1.09 29.03
N ALA A 31 3.00 0.27 29.22
CA ALA A 31 2.14 0.36 30.39
C ALA A 31 2.85 0.01 31.71
N GLY A 32 3.91 -0.81 31.66
CA GLY A 32 4.69 -1.22 32.83
C GLY A 32 6.10 -0.60 32.90
N ALA A 33 6.47 0.25 31.95
CA ALA A 33 7.80 0.83 31.85
C ALA A 33 7.90 2.16 32.60
N ASP A 34 9.01 2.36 33.32
CA ASP A 34 9.36 3.67 33.86
C ASP A 34 10.13 4.49 32.81
N PHE A 35 9.42 5.40 32.14
CA PHE A 35 10.01 6.28 31.14
C PHE A 35 10.73 7.51 31.72
N THR A 36 10.77 7.67 33.05
CA THR A 36 11.67 8.65 33.66
C THR A 36 13.13 8.22 33.51
N ASP A 37 13.38 6.91 33.40
CA ASP A 37 14.64 6.36 32.94
C ASP A 37 14.75 6.44 31.41
N ARG A 38 15.69 7.27 30.94
CA ARG A 38 15.95 7.43 29.50
C ARG A 38 16.49 6.16 28.85
N ALA A 39 17.15 5.27 29.62
CA ALA A 39 17.65 4.01 29.08
C ALA A 39 16.48 3.11 28.65
N VAL A 40 15.43 3.03 29.47
CA VAL A 40 14.21 2.28 29.15
C VAL A 40 13.54 2.84 27.91
N ALA A 41 13.39 4.18 27.83
CA ALA A 41 12.83 4.83 26.64
C ALA A 41 13.64 4.55 25.38
N ALA A 42 14.97 4.62 25.47
CA ALA A 42 15.88 4.34 24.36
C ALA A 42 15.78 2.87 23.92
N ASP A 43 15.68 1.92 24.85
CA ASP A 43 15.58 0.50 24.52
C ASP A 43 14.25 0.14 23.87
N VAL A 44 13.13 0.71 24.33
CA VAL A 44 11.82 0.54 23.69
C VAL A 44 11.86 1.11 22.26
N ALA A 45 12.37 2.33 22.08
CA ALA A 45 12.47 2.98 20.77
C ALA A 45 13.37 2.20 19.81
N ALA A 46 14.55 1.76 20.27
CA ALA A 46 15.48 0.98 19.47
C ALA A 46 14.92 -0.40 19.10
N SER A 47 14.15 -1.03 20.01
CA SER A 47 13.53 -2.34 19.76
C SER A 47 12.36 -2.20 18.76
N PHE A 48 11.56 -1.14 18.86
CA PHE A 48 10.55 -0.81 17.85
C PHE A 48 11.17 -0.55 16.47
N GLN A 49 12.18 0.33 16.39
CA GLN A 49 12.81 0.67 15.12
C GLN A 49 13.38 -0.57 14.44
N ARG A 50 14.05 -1.44 15.19
CA ARG A 50 14.57 -2.72 14.69
C ARG A 50 13.45 -3.56 14.07
N VAL A 51 12.40 -3.87 14.83
CA VAL A 51 11.34 -4.78 14.37
C VAL A 51 10.48 -4.20 13.25
N ALA A 52 10.20 -2.89 13.29
CA ALA A 52 9.52 -2.21 12.18
C ALA A 52 10.36 -2.23 10.90
N THR A 53 11.69 -2.06 11.02
CA THR A 53 12.64 -2.11 9.89
C THR A 53 12.77 -3.52 9.35
N GLU A 54 12.86 -4.54 10.21
CA GLU A 54 12.89 -5.96 9.81
C GLU A 54 11.63 -6.36 9.04
N HIS A 55 10.45 -5.94 9.51
CA HIS A 55 9.19 -6.19 8.81
C HIS A 55 9.16 -5.52 7.44
N LEU A 56 9.54 -4.24 7.37
CA LEU A 56 9.62 -3.51 6.10
C LEU A 56 10.58 -4.18 5.11
N ALA A 57 11.77 -4.55 5.59
CA ALA A 57 12.81 -5.19 4.78
C ALA A 57 12.35 -6.56 4.24
N ASP A 58 11.76 -7.42 5.08
CA ASP A 58 11.28 -8.73 4.62
C ASP A 58 10.17 -8.59 3.56
N ARG A 59 9.25 -7.62 3.69
CA ARG A 59 8.23 -7.38 2.66
C ARG A 59 8.83 -6.85 1.35
N VAL A 60 9.80 -5.96 1.42
CA VAL A 60 10.52 -5.45 0.24
C VAL A 60 11.31 -6.55 -0.44
N ALA A 61 12.03 -7.38 0.31
CA ALA A 61 12.79 -8.52 -0.20
C ALA A 61 11.88 -9.51 -0.95
N ARG A 62 10.68 -9.77 -0.42
CA ARG A 62 9.66 -10.59 -1.08
C ARG A 62 9.20 -9.96 -2.39
N ALA A 63 8.89 -8.66 -2.39
CA ALA A 63 8.48 -7.95 -3.59
C ALA A 63 9.57 -8.01 -4.67
N LEU A 64 10.83 -7.80 -4.31
CA LEU A 64 11.97 -7.91 -5.24
C LEU A 64 12.09 -9.32 -5.83
N ARG A 65 11.97 -10.37 -5.00
CA ARG A 65 11.95 -11.77 -5.49
C ARG A 65 10.77 -12.05 -6.41
N TRP A 66 9.58 -11.52 -6.11
CA TRP A 66 8.41 -11.65 -6.96
C TRP A 66 8.57 -10.93 -8.30
N CYS A 67 9.13 -9.71 -8.30
CA CYS A 67 9.44 -8.98 -9.53
C CYS A 67 10.47 -9.72 -10.39
N ALA A 68 11.45 -10.39 -9.78
CA ALA A 68 12.47 -11.16 -10.49
C ALA A 68 11.91 -12.44 -11.16
N GLN A 69 10.76 -12.95 -10.72
CA GLN A 69 10.15 -14.17 -11.25
C GLN A 69 9.39 -13.97 -12.59
N GLU A 70 9.63 -12.85 -13.30
CA GLU A 70 9.01 -12.39 -14.57
C GLU A 70 7.47 -12.33 -14.62
N SER A 71 6.77 -12.86 -13.61
CA SER A 71 5.32 -13.09 -13.62
C SER A 71 4.48 -11.84 -13.38
N LEU A 72 5.11 -10.69 -13.10
CA LEU A 72 4.44 -9.42 -12.78
C LEU A 72 4.74 -8.30 -13.77
N MET A 73 5.76 -8.44 -14.61
CA MET A 73 6.11 -7.43 -15.61
C MET A 73 5.31 -7.68 -16.88
N ARG A 74 4.88 -6.61 -17.57
CA ARG A 74 4.19 -6.80 -18.85
C ARG A 74 5.15 -7.44 -19.87
N PRO A 75 4.64 -8.24 -20.82
CA PRO A 75 5.45 -8.75 -21.91
C PRO A 75 6.23 -7.58 -22.54
N HIS A 76 7.54 -7.73 -22.68
CA HIS A 76 8.47 -6.73 -23.24
C HIS A 76 8.85 -5.54 -22.34
N GLU A 77 8.44 -5.49 -21.07
CA GLU A 77 9.02 -4.54 -20.12
C GLU A 77 10.40 -5.01 -19.64
N PRO A 78 11.36 -4.09 -19.44
CA PRO A 78 12.67 -4.44 -18.91
C PRO A 78 12.56 -4.94 -17.45
N PRO A 79 13.47 -5.82 -17.00
CA PRO A 79 13.47 -6.28 -15.62
C PRO A 79 13.65 -5.12 -14.63
N VAL A 80 13.08 -5.29 -13.44
CA VAL A 80 13.27 -4.34 -12.34
C VAL A 80 14.76 -4.26 -12.01
N SER A 81 15.33 -3.06 -12.11
CA SER A 81 16.76 -2.81 -11.92
C SER A 81 17.07 -1.86 -10.76
N THR A 82 16.05 -1.23 -10.18
CA THR A 82 16.23 -0.20 -9.16
C THR A 82 15.11 -0.24 -8.11
N LEU A 83 15.48 -0.31 -6.83
CA LEU A 83 14.62 -0.05 -5.68
C LEU A 83 14.67 1.44 -5.35
N VAL A 84 13.55 2.15 -5.51
CA VAL A 84 13.44 3.57 -5.12
C VAL A 84 12.77 3.66 -3.74
N VAL A 85 13.42 4.32 -2.78
CA VAL A 85 12.91 4.48 -1.42
C VAL A 85 12.63 5.97 -1.14
N CYS A 86 11.34 6.33 -1.10
CA CYS A 86 10.86 7.69 -0.82
C CYS A 86 9.88 7.72 0.36
N GLY A 87 9.39 8.91 0.73
CA GLY A 87 8.56 9.12 1.92
C GLY A 87 9.36 9.67 3.11
N GLY A 88 8.67 10.24 4.10
CA GLY A 88 9.34 10.83 5.29
C GLY A 88 10.16 9.82 6.09
N VAL A 89 9.68 8.58 6.19
CA VAL A 89 10.38 7.48 6.88
C VAL A 89 11.71 7.12 6.18
N ALA A 90 11.82 7.39 4.88
CA ALA A 90 13.06 7.21 4.14
C ALA A 90 14.18 8.16 4.61
N ALA A 91 13.92 9.14 5.48
CA ALA A 91 14.99 9.94 6.11
C ALA A 91 15.77 9.16 7.19
N ASN A 92 15.22 8.04 7.68
CA ASN A 92 15.81 7.26 8.75
C ASN A 92 17.04 6.46 8.27
N ALA A 93 18.22 6.75 8.83
CA ALA A 93 19.47 6.12 8.40
C ALA A 93 19.49 4.58 8.60
N HIS A 94 18.87 4.07 9.65
CA HIS A 94 18.80 2.63 9.91
C HIS A 94 17.95 1.91 8.85
N ILE A 95 16.79 2.49 8.50
CA ILE A 95 15.93 1.97 7.43
C ILE A 95 16.64 2.03 6.08
N ARG A 96 17.31 3.14 5.77
CA ARG A 96 18.09 3.28 4.52
C ARG A 96 19.15 2.19 4.40
N ALA A 97 19.97 2.02 5.44
CA ALA A 97 21.03 1.03 5.44
C ALA A 97 20.48 -0.39 5.25
N ARG A 98 19.37 -0.71 5.93
CA ARG A 98 18.75 -2.03 5.77
C ARG A 98 18.17 -2.25 4.37
N LEU A 99 17.45 -1.27 3.81
CA LEU A 99 16.87 -1.41 2.47
C LEU A 99 17.92 -1.39 1.35
N GLN A 100 19.07 -0.73 1.57
CA GLN A 100 20.23 -0.84 0.70
C GLN A 100 20.74 -2.29 0.65
N GLN A 101 20.85 -2.97 1.81
CA GLN A 101 21.26 -4.37 1.86
C GLN A 101 20.29 -5.28 1.08
N GLU A 102 18.98 -5.10 1.24
CA GLU A 102 18.00 -5.89 0.49
C GLU A 102 18.09 -5.65 -1.03
N ALA A 103 18.42 -4.43 -1.46
CA ALA A 103 18.66 -4.12 -2.87
C ALA A 103 19.94 -4.78 -3.41
N ASP A 104 21.03 -4.70 -2.64
CA ASP A 104 22.32 -5.30 -2.98
C ASP A 104 22.20 -6.83 -3.10
N GLU A 105 21.50 -7.47 -2.16
CA GLU A 105 21.21 -8.92 -2.16
C GLU A 105 20.36 -9.33 -3.37
N ALA A 106 19.44 -8.47 -3.80
CA ALA A 106 18.62 -8.70 -4.99
C ALA A 106 19.32 -8.32 -6.31
N GLY A 107 20.54 -7.76 -6.27
CA GLY A 107 21.27 -7.33 -7.44
C GLY A 107 20.67 -6.11 -8.16
N VAL A 108 19.90 -5.28 -7.45
CA VAL A 108 19.29 -4.05 -7.98
C VAL A 108 19.92 -2.82 -7.33
N ARG A 109 19.88 -1.67 -8.02
CA ARG A 109 20.37 -0.41 -7.43
C ARG A 109 19.38 0.10 -6.39
N ALA A 110 19.83 0.61 -5.25
CA ALA A 110 18.97 1.43 -4.39
C ALA A 110 19.11 2.91 -4.74
N ALA A 111 17.98 3.62 -4.83
CA ALA A 111 17.92 5.05 -5.05
C ALA A 111 17.15 5.73 -3.92
N PHE A 112 17.78 6.71 -3.29
CA PHE A 112 17.20 7.51 -2.22
C PHE A 112 17.13 8.98 -2.65
N PRO A 113 15.95 9.48 -3.07
CA PRO A 113 15.82 10.86 -3.51
C PRO A 113 16.21 11.88 -2.42
N PRO A 114 16.58 13.12 -2.80
CA PRO A 114 16.77 14.21 -1.85
C PRO A 114 15.54 14.40 -0.95
N LEU A 115 15.75 14.58 0.36
CA LEU A 115 14.65 14.61 1.34
C LEU A 115 13.56 15.65 1.04
N ARG A 116 13.94 16.79 0.45
CA ARG A 116 12.98 17.83 0.02
C ARG A 116 11.94 17.36 -1.00
N TYR A 117 12.20 16.25 -1.69
CA TYR A 117 11.29 15.63 -2.65
C TYR A 117 10.59 14.37 -2.10
N CYS A 118 10.95 13.90 -0.90
CA CYS A 118 10.39 12.68 -0.32
C CYS A 118 9.06 12.90 0.41
N THR A 119 8.74 14.14 0.79
CA THR A 119 7.44 14.51 1.36
C THR A 119 6.51 15.08 0.30
N ASP A 120 5.21 15.04 0.53
CA ASP A 120 4.21 15.54 -0.42
C ASP A 120 4.49 17.00 -0.83
N ASN A 121 4.63 17.25 -2.13
CA ASN A 121 4.97 18.55 -2.68
C ASN A 121 4.40 18.74 -4.09
N GLY A 122 4.27 20.00 -4.56
CA GLY A 122 3.72 20.30 -5.89
C GLY A 122 4.61 19.85 -7.06
N VAL A 123 5.92 19.66 -6.83
CA VAL A 123 6.86 19.24 -7.88
C VAL A 123 6.57 17.82 -8.35
N MET A 124 6.21 16.90 -7.44
CA MET A 124 5.88 15.52 -7.82
C MET A 124 4.62 15.45 -8.69
N ILE A 125 3.63 16.32 -8.44
CA ILE A 125 2.40 16.43 -9.22
C ILE A 125 2.70 17.01 -10.61
N ALA A 126 3.46 18.10 -10.66
CA ALA A 126 3.87 18.72 -11.93
C ALA A 126 4.70 17.75 -12.79
N TRP A 127 5.63 17.01 -12.19
CA TRP A 127 6.45 16.02 -12.90
C TRP A 127 5.59 14.87 -13.45
N ALA A 128 4.66 14.34 -12.66
CA ALA A 128 3.73 13.32 -13.14
C ALA A 128 2.89 13.82 -14.33
N ALA A 129 2.46 15.08 -14.33
CA ALA A 129 1.75 15.68 -15.47
C ALA A 129 2.64 15.78 -16.72
N VAL A 130 3.90 16.22 -16.56
CA VAL A 130 4.88 16.27 -17.66
C VAL A 130 5.10 14.89 -18.28
N GLU A 131 5.27 13.84 -17.46
CA GLU A 131 5.44 12.47 -17.95
C GLU A 131 4.20 11.95 -18.70
N ARG A 132 2.98 12.31 -18.24
CA ARG A 132 1.74 11.97 -18.96
C ARG A 132 1.65 12.65 -20.32
N ILE A 133 1.99 13.94 -20.41
CA ILE A 133 2.01 14.69 -21.67
C ILE A 133 3.03 14.08 -22.63
N ARG A 134 4.23 13.72 -22.14
CA ARG A 134 5.28 13.05 -22.95
C ARG A 134 4.84 11.69 -23.46
N ALA A 135 4.03 10.97 -22.69
CA ALA A 135 3.43 9.70 -23.10
C ALA A 135 2.26 9.88 -24.10
N GLY A 136 1.94 11.12 -24.52
CA GLY A 136 0.84 11.40 -25.45
C GLY A 136 -0.55 11.24 -24.83
N LEU A 137 -0.64 11.15 -23.50
CA LEU A 137 -1.94 11.08 -22.83
C LEU A 137 -2.59 12.47 -22.86
N PRO A 138 -3.89 12.57 -23.22
CA PRO A 138 -4.56 13.85 -23.29
C PRO A 138 -4.66 14.49 -21.89
N PRO A 139 -4.62 15.83 -21.81
CA PRO A 139 -4.89 16.53 -20.57
C PRO A 139 -6.31 16.20 -20.09
N THR A 140 -6.49 16.14 -18.77
CA THR A 140 -7.82 16.03 -18.17
C THR A 140 -8.55 17.34 -18.34
N ASP A 141 -9.77 17.30 -18.87
CA ASP A 141 -10.65 18.47 -18.94
C ASP A 141 -11.09 18.85 -17.53
N LEU A 142 -10.87 20.12 -17.16
CA LEU A 142 -11.10 20.61 -15.81
C LEU A 142 -12.58 20.60 -15.43
N GLU A 143 -13.48 20.82 -16.39
CA GLU A 143 -14.94 20.75 -16.19
C GLU A 143 -15.41 19.31 -15.91
N SER A 144 -14.66 18.33 -16.41
CA SER A 144 -14.92 16.90 -16.22
C SER A 144 -14.18 16.28 -15.03
N ALA A 145 -13.27 17.04 -14.38
CA ALA A 145 -12.41 16.52 -13.33
C ALA A 145 -13.23 16.17 -12.07
N ASP A 146 -13.05 14.96 -11.55
CA ASP A 146 -13.71 14.49 -10.33
C ASP A 146 -12.69 14.15 -9.24
N PHE A 147 -13.13 14.18 -7.99
CA PHE A 147 -12.31 13.84 -6.83
C PHE A 147 -12.57 12.39 -6.40
N ALA A 148 -11.51 11.58 -6.41
CA ALA A 148 -11.54 10.20 -5.92
C ALA A 148 -10.72 10.07 -4.63
N PRO A 149 -11.34 10.02 -3.43
CA PRO A 149 -10.61 9.81 -2.17
C PRO A 149 -9.83 8.50 -2.11
N ARG A 150 -10.26 7.51 -2.89
CA ARG A 150 -9.61 6.21 -3.05
C ARG A 150 -9.36 6.00 -4.54
N TRP A 151 -8.27 6.58 -5.03
CA TRP A 151 -7.83 6.35 -6.39
C TRP A 151 -6.89 5.12 -6.41
N PRO A 152 -7.30 3.98 -6.99
CA PRO A 152 -6.42 2.84 -7.17
C PRO A 152 -5.26 3.18 -8.13
N LEU A 153 -4.13 2.53 -7.92
CA LEU A 153 -2.96 2.65 -8.79
C LEU A 153 -3.05 1.60 -9.91
N GLY A 154 -2.63 1.96 -11.13
CA GLY A 154 -2.62 1.08 -12.30
C GLY A 154 -3.92 1.12 -13.11
N ASP A 155 -4.20 0.05 -13.85
CA ASP A 155 -5.37 -0.05 -14.75
C ASP A 155 -6.70 -0.26 -14.02
N ALA A 156 -6.64 -0.43 -12.70
CA ALA A 156 -7.82 -0.41 -11.86
C ALA A 156 -8.47 0.98 -11.96
N GLN A 157 -9.67 1.05 -12.52
CA GLN A 157 -10.39 2.30 -12.66
C GLN A 157 -10.87 2.77 -11.27
N PRO A 158 -10.59 4.03 -10.86
CA PRO A 158 -11.24 4.60 -9.69
C PRO A 158 -12.76 4.53 -9.86
N MET A 159 -13.44 3.95 -8.87
CA MET A 159 -14.89 4.15 -8.75
C MET A 159 -15.13 5.54 -8.18
N GLY A 160 -15.33 6.53 -9.06
CA GLY A 160 -15.79 7.86 -8.68
C GLY A 160 -17.10 7.79 -7.92
N LYS A 161 -17.34 8.74 -7.00
CA LYS A 161 -18.51 8.75 -6.10
C LYS A 161 -19.83 8.63 -6.88
N LYS A 162 -19.97 9.39 -7.97
CA LYS A 162 -21.15 9.38 -8.85
C LYS A 162 -21.40 8.01 -9.49
N ARG A 163 -20.35 7.34 -9.96
CA ARG A 163 -20.42 6.00 -10.57
C ARG A 163 -20.76 4.93 -9.53
N LEU A 164 -20.24 5.06 -8.31
CA LEU A 164 -20.57 4.18 -7.20
C LEU A 164 -22.03 4.33 -6.77
N GLU A 165 -22.55 5.57 -6.72
CA GLU A 165 -23.97 5.82 -6.42
C GLU A 165 -24.88 5.29 -7.52
N ALA A 166 -24.54 5.49 -8.80
CA ALA A 166 -25.28 4.92 -9.92
C ALA A 166 -25.33 3.39 -9.90
N LEU A 167 -24.21 2.72 -9.59
CA LEU A 167 -24.16 1.26 -9.46
C LEU A 167 -24.95 0.72 -8.26
N LYS A 168 -24.97 1.47 -7.15
CA LYS A 168 -25.81 1.12 -5.99
C LYS A 168 -27.29 1.24 -6.32
N LEU A 169 -27.68 2.28 -7.06
CA LEU A 169 -29.06 2.48 -7.51
C LEU A 169 -29.48 1.37 -8.47
N GLN A 170 -28.64 1.07 -9.48
CA GLN A 170 -28.91 0.02 -10.45
C GLN A 170 -29.06 -1.37 -9.79
N ARG A 171 -28.20 -1.71 -8.82
CA ARG A 171 -28.32 -2.97 -8.06
C ARG A 171 -29.56 -3.02 -7.17
N ALA A 172 -30.00 -1.88 -6.64
CA ALA A 172 -31.23 -1.80 -5.86
C ALA A 172 -32.47 -1.98 -6.76
N GLU A 173 -32.44 -1.43 -7.97
CA GLU A 173 -33.49 -1.61 -8.99
C GLU A 173 -33.55 -3.06 -9.49
N GLU A 174 -32.41 -3.70 -9.76
CA GLU A 174 -32.33 -5.11 -10.16
C GLU A 174 -32.85 -6.04 -9.05
N ALA A 175 -32.48 -5.80 -7.79
CA ALA A 175 -32.98 -6.57 -6.65
C ALA A 175 -34.49 -6.39 -6.40
N ALA A 176 -35.02 -5.17 -6.64
CA ALA A 176 -36.45 -4.91 -6.55
C ALA A 176 -37.23 -5.63 -7.67
N ALA A 177 -36.70 -5.64 -8.89
CA ALA A 177 -37.31 -6.36 -10.02
C ALA A 177 -37.31 -7.88 -9.83
N GLU A 178 -36.27 -8.46 -9.23
CA GLU A 178 -36.22 -9.89 -8.88
C GLU A 178 -37.25 -10.26 -7.80
N ALA A 179 -37.43 -9.40 -6.79
CA ALA A 179 -38.42 -9.60 -5.73
C ALA A 179 -39.88 -9.49 -6.23
N GLU A 180 -40.14 -8.68 -7.26
CA GLU A 180 -41.46 -8.55 -7.89
C GLU A 180 -41.77 -9.68 -8.90
N ALA A 181 -40.77 -10.40 -9.40
CA ALA A 181 -40.95 -11.54 -10.30
C ALA A 181 -41.34 -12.85 -9.58
N GLU A 182 -41.06 -12.96 -8.28
CA GLU A 182 -41.27 -14.17 -7.47
C GLU A 182 -42.76 -14.55 -7.19
N PRO A 183 -43.72 -13.61 -7.03
CA PRO A 183 -45.13 -14.00 -6.79
C PRO A 183 -45.86 -14.48 -8.05
N ALA A 184 -45.38 -14.13 -9.25
CA ALA A 184 -46.05 -14.47 -10.52
C ALA A 184 -45.86 -15.94 -10.92
N ALA A 185 -44.72 -16.55 -10.55
CA ALA A 185 -44.44 -17.96 -10.83
C ALA A 185 -45.19 -18.93 -9.91
N ALA A 186 -45.52 -18.51 -8.68
CA ALA A 186 -46.22 -19.35 -7.70
C ALA A 186 -47.72 -19.50 -7.97
N ALA A 187 -48.35 -18.56 -8.69
CA ALA A 187 -49.79 -18.62 -9.01
C ALA A 187 -50.13 -19.50 -10.23
N ALA A 188 -49.14 -19.93 -11.03
CA ALA A 188 -49.34 -20.74 -12.24
C ALA A 188 -49.35 -22.26 -11.99
N ALA A 189 -49.05 -22.73 -10.77
CA ALA A 189 -49.05 -24.14 -10.41
C ALA A 189 -50.35 -24.51 -9.66
N GLY A 190 -51.43 -24.76 -10.40
CA GLY A 190 -52.71 -25.22 -9.84
C GLY A 190 -52.64 -26.65 -9.25
N PRO A 191 -53.49 -26.98 -8.24
CA PRO A 191 -53.44 -28.26 -7.54
C PRO A 191 -54.05 -29.40 -8.37
N ARG A 192 -53.39 -30.57 -8.37
CA ARG A 192 -53.87 -31.81 -8.99
C ARG A 192 -54.92 -32.51 -8.15
#